data_AF-A0A6N9PAM2-F1
#
_entry.id   AF-A0A6N9PAM2-F1
#
_cell.length_a   1.000
_cell.length_b   1.000
_cell.length_c   1.000
_cell.angle_alpha   90.00
_cell.angle_beta   90.00
_cell.angle_gamma   90.00
#
_symmetry.space_group_name_H-M   'P 1'
#
loop_
_entity.id
_entity.type
_entity.pdbx_description
1 polymer ?
#
loop_
_entity_poly.entity_id
_entity_poly.type
_entity_poly.pdbx_seq_one_letter_code
_entity_poly.pdbx_strand_id
1 'polypeptide(L)'
;MSNLNSIHNSGLGHRAVVVYRCLQDHANAEGCCWLAMSTIAAERHLSRATVKRALDELCREGFIRKEHRWRENGSLSSNMYYIL
;
A
#
# COMPACT_ATOMS: atom_id res chain seq x y z
N MET A 1 -17.27 6.06 -0.75
CA MET A 1 -18.11 5.04 -0.08
C MET A 1 -17.54 3.66 -0.40
N SER A 2 -16.99 3.01 0.63
CA SER A 2 -16.70 1.58 0.82
C SER A 2 -16.09 0.74 -0.33
N ASN A 3 -14.82 1.01 -0.67
CA ASN A 3 -13.94 0.14 -1.47
C ASN A 3 -13.71 -1.27 -0.88
N LEU A 4 -14.12 -1.52 0.38
CA LEU A 4 -13.90 -2.79 1.06
C LEU A 4 -14.65 -3.96 0.37
N ASN A 5 -15.89 -3.73 -0.09
CA ASN A 5 -16.63 -4.78 -0.80
C ASN A 5 -16.00 -5.10 -2.16
N SER A 6 -15.41 -4.10 -2.84
CA SER A 6 -14.69 -4.30 -4.11
C SER A 6 -13.43 -5.14 -3.88
N ILE A 7 -12.65 -4.83 -2.85
CA ILE A 7 -11.40 -5.56 -2.59
C ILE A 7 -11.64 -7.01 -2.15
N HIS A 8 -12.69 -7.27 -1.36
CA HIS A 8 -13.05 -8.65 -0.98
C HIS A 8 -13.56 -9.49 -2.16
N ASN A 9 -14.18 -8.86 -3.17
CA ASN A 9 -14.69 -9.53 -4.36
C ASN A 9 -13.69 -9.62 -5.53
N SER A 10 -12.54 -8.94 -5.42
CA SER A 10 -11.52 -8.84 -6.49
C SER A 10 -10.70 -10.12 -6.73
N GLY A 11 -10.84 -11.14 -5.87
CA GLY A 11 -10.01 -12.34 -5.92
C GLY A 11 -8.56 -12.11 -5.47
N LEU A 12 -8.23 -10.91 -4.96
CA LEU A 12 -6.92 -10.59 -4.40
C LEU A 12 -6.54 -11.56 -3.28
N GLY A 13 -5.26 -11.91 -3.23
CA GLY A 13 -4.73 -12.71 -2.12
C GLY A 13 -4.96 -12.02 -0.77
N HIS A 14 -5.24 -12.80 0.28
CA HIS A 14 -5.49 -12.28 1.65
C HIS A 14 -4.42 -11.26 2.11
N ARG A 15 -3.16 -11.48 1.73
CA ARG A 15 -2.03 -10.60 2.06
C ARG A 15 -2.15 -9.22 1.42
N ALA A 16 -2.66 -9.13 0.19
CA ALA A 16 -2.92 -7.86 -0.49
C ALA A 16 -4.04 -7.08 0.21
N VAL A 17 -5.11 -7.76 0.61
CA VAL A 17 -6.21 -7.16 1.39
C VAL A 17 -5.71 -6.59 2.72
N VAL A 18 -4.88 -7.35 3.46
CA VAL A 18 -4.30 -6.89 4.74
C VAL A 18 -3.39 -5.67 4.55
N VAL A 19 -2.57 -5.66 3.49
CA VAL A 19 -1.71 -4.51 3.15
C VAL A 19 -2.54 -3.29 2.75
N TYR A 20 -3.58 -3.47 1.94
CA TYR A 20 -4.48 -2.38 1.56
C TYR A 20 -5.16 -1.78 2.79
N ARG A 21 -5.62 -2.61 3.72
CA ARG A 21 -6.21 -2.14 4.97
C ARG A 21 -5.21 -1.34 5.80
N CYS A 22 -3.96 -1.79 5.88
CA CYS A 22 -2.88 -1.04 6.54
C CYS A 22 -2.68 0.35 5.93
N LEU A 23 -2.67 0.45 4.60
CA LEU A 23 -2.58 1.73 3.92
C LEU A 23 -3.79 2.63 4.22
N GLN A 24 -5.01 2.08 4.23
CA GLN A 24 -6.23 2.80 4.60
C GLN A 24 -6.20 3.33 6.03
N ASP A 25 -5.79 2.49 6.99
CA ASP A 25 -5.74 2.88 8.40
C ASP A 25 -4.76 4.04 8.66
N HIS A 26 -3.75 4.21 7.80
CA HIS A 26 -2.70 5.23 7.92
C HIS A 26 -2.75 6.32 6.85
N ALA A 27 -3.77 6.30 5.99
CA ALA A 27 -3.94 7.30 4.97
C ALA A 27 -4.49 8.61 5.58
N ASN A 28 -4.04 9.75 5.05
CA ASN A 28 -4.65 11.04 5.39
C ASN A 28 -6.06 11.16 4.79
N ALA A 29 -6.72 12.30 5.06
CA ALA A 29 -8.04 12.61 4.51
C ALA A 29 -8.11 12.62 2.96
N GLU A 30 -6.98 12.76 2.28
CA GLU A 30 -6.84 12.73 0.82
C GLU A 30 -6.52 11.33 0.28
N GLY A 31 -6.46 10.31 1.14
CA GLY A 31 -6.14 8.93 0.73
C GLY A 31 -4.64 8.66 0.50
N CYS A 32 -3.77 9.55 0.95
CA CYS A 32 -2.31 9.45 0.81
C CYS A 32 -1.68 8.78 2.04
N CYS A 33 -0.78 7.81 1.82
CA CYS A 33 -0.05 7.10 2.85
C CYS A 33 1.46 7.08 2.54
N TRP A 34 2.28 7.41 3.55
CA TRP A 34 3.74 7.52 3.42
C TRP A 34 4.53 6.39 4.10
N LEU A 35 3.82 5.35 4.57
CA LEU A 35 4.45 4.29 5.34
C LEU A 35 5.57 3.61 4.55
N ALA A 36 6.71 3.40 5.21
CA ALA A 36 7.77 2.60 4.63
C ALA A 36 7.32 1.14 4.53
N MET A 37 7.77 0.42 3.50
CA MET A 37 7.47 -1.01 3.34
C MET A 37 7.91 -1.84 4.54
N SER A 38 8.99 -1.43 5.24
CA SER A 38 9.44 -2.05 6.48
C SER A 38 8.45 -1.88 7.62
N THR A 39 7.79 -0.73 7.71
CA THR A 39 6.77 -0.46 8.73
C THR A 39 5.55 -1.33 8.51
N ILE A 40 5.05 -1.39 7.28
CA ILE A 40 3.94 -2.27 6.89
C ILE A 40 4.27 -3.74 7.19
N ALA A 41 5.50 -4.16 6.86
CA ALA A 41 5.99 -5.51 7.13
C ALA A 41 5.97 -5.84 8.62
N ALA A 42 6.49 -4.94 9.46
CA ALA A 42 6.52 -5.12 10.90
C ALA A 42 5.11 -5.16 11.51
N GLU A 43 4.24 -4.21 11.13
CA GLU A 43 2.89 -4.08 11.67
C GLU A 43 1.98 -5.25 11.30
N ARG A 44 2.09 -5.76 10.07
CA ARG A 44 1.25 -6.86 9.58
C ARG A 44 1.91 -8.24 9.70
N HIS A 45 3.06 -8.32 10.38
CA HIS A 45 3.86 -9.55 10.54
C HIS A 45 4.16 -10.25 9.20
N LEU A 46 4.46 -9.46 8.17
CA LEU A 46 4.79 -9.93 6.83
C LEU A 46 6.27 -9.73 6.52
N SER A 47 6.82 -10.53 5.61
CA SER A 47 8.14 -10.23 5.06
C SER A 47 8.08 -9.02 4.12
N ARG A 48 9.18 -8.26 3.99
CA ARG A 48 9.27 -7.14 3.03
C ARG A 48 8.99 -7.57 1.59
N ALA A 49 9.41 -8.78 1.21
CA ALA A 49 9.13 -9.35 -0.11
C ALA A 49 7.62 -9.62 -0.30
N THR A 50 6.93 -10.06 0.75
CA THR A 50 5.48 -10.24 0.73
C THR A 50 4.76 -8.90 0.58
N VAL A 51 5.16 -7.90 1.35
CA VAL A 51 4.61 -6.54 1.23
C VAL A 51 4.83 -5.98 -0.17
N LYS A 52 6.03 -6.17 -0.75
CA LYS A 52 6.30 -5.76 -2.13
C LYS A 52 5.31 -6.38 -3.12
N ARG A 53 5.15 -7.71 -3.08
CA ARG A 53 4.25 -8.43 -4.00
C ARG A 53 2.79 -7.99 -3.84
N ALA A 54 2.35 -7.81 -2.59
CA ALA A 54 1.02 -7.31 -2.28
C ALA A 54 0.80 -5.89 -2.83
N LEU A 55 1.77 -4.97 -2.66
CA LEU A 55 1.69 -3.62 -3.23
C LEU A 55 1.67 -3.63 -4.75
N ASP A 56 2.51 -4.48 -5.37
CA ASP A 56 2.55 -4.64 -6.83
C ASP A 56 1.21 -5.19 -7.36
N GLU A 57 0.59 -6.14 -6.66
CA GLU A 57 -0.75 -6.69 -6.97
C GLU A 57 -1.84 -5.62 -6.85
N LEU A 58 -1.85 -4.86 -5.75
CA LEU A 58 -2.78 -3.74 -5.55
C LEU A 58 -2.65 -2.65 -6.61
N CYS A 59 -1.42 -2.36 -7.06
CA CYS A 59 -1.18 -1.43 -8.16
C CYS A 59 -1.72 -1.97 -9.49
N ARG A 60 -1.48 -3.26 -9.77
CA ARG A 60 -1.93 -3.92 -11.00
C ARG A 60 -3.44 -3.96 -11.12
N GLU A 61 -4.13 -4.26 -10.02
CA GLU A 61 -5.60 -4.28 -9.96
C GLU A 61 -6.22 -2.88 -9.81
N GLY A 62 -5.41 -1.82 -9.73
CA GLY A 62 -5.89 -0.44 -9.70
C GLY A 62 -6.49 0.02 -8.36
N PHE A 63 -6.19 -0.65 -7.25
CA PHE A 63 -6.64 -0.23 -5.92
C PHE A 63 -5.76 0.85 -5.29
N ILE A 64 -4.49 0.91 -5.69
CA ILE A 64 -3.56 1.94 -5.23
C ILE A 64 -2.70 2.45 -6.40
N ARG A 65 -2.18 3.67 -6.26
CA ARG A 65 -1.07 4.18 -7.06
C ARG A 65 0.16 4.34 -6.18
N LYS A 66 1.33 3.89 -6.65
CA LYS A 66 2.61 4.08 -5.98
C LYS A 66 3.43 5.15 -6.69
N GLU A 67 3.96 6.11 -5.94
CA GLU A 67 4.89 7.12 -6.45
C GLU A 67 6.21 7.09 -5.67
N HIS A 68 7.31 7.26 -6.39
CA HIS A 68 8.63 7.39 -5.77
C HIS A 68 8.84 8.83 -5.33
N ARG A 69 9.13 9.03 -4.03
CA ARG A 69 9.49 10.34 -3.51
C ARG A 69 11.01 10.48 -3.52
N TRP A 70 11.51 11.49 -4.19
CA TRP A 70 12.92 11.88 -4.18
C TRP A 70 13.13 12.99 -3.15
N ARG A 71 14.23 12.92 -2.39
CA ARG A 71 14.70 14.05 -1.59
C ARG A 71 15.52 15.00 -2.47
N GLU A 72 15.70 16.24 -2.03
CA GLU A 72 16.55 17.23 -2.72
C GLU A 72 17.99 16.75 -2.92
N ASN A 73 18.48 15.87 -2.05
CA ASN A 73 19.81 15.25 -2.17
C ASN A 73 19.87 14.04 -3.12
N GLY A 74 18.82 13.78 -3.91
CA GLY A 74 18.76 12.66 -4.86
C GLY A 74 18.55 11.28 -4.22
N SER A 75 18.46 11.18 -2.89
CA SER A 75 18.16 9.90 -2.24
C SER A 75 16.68 9.54 -2.39
N LEU A 76 16.42 8.24 -2.60
CA LEU A 76 15.06 7.70 -2.57
C LEU A 76 14.51 7.82 -1.14
N SER A 77 13.40 8.54 -0.98
CA SER A 77 12.59 8.50 0.23
C SER A 77 11.66 7.29 0.17
N SER A 78 10.92 7.00 1.25
CA SER A 78 9.88 5.96 1.19
C SER A 78 8.91 6.26 0.04
N ASN A 79 8.29 5.21 -0.52
CA ASN A 79 7.26 5.40 -1.54
C ASN A 79 6.04 6.09 -0.92
N MET A 80 5.36 6.87 -1.75
CA MET A 80 4.02 7.37 -1.48
C MET A 80 3.01 6.39 -2.07
N TYR A 81 1.94 6.11 -1.34
CA TYR A 81 0.80 5.33 -1.82
C TYR A 81 -0.47 6.18 -1.80
N TYR A 82 -1.22 6.15 -2.89
CA TYR A 82 -2.53 6.79 -3.02
C TYR A 82 -3.59 5.71 -3.15
N ILE A 83 -4.64 5.79 -2.33
CA ILE A 83 -5.80 4.90 -2.44
C ILE A 83 -6.72 5.44 -3.53
N LEU A 84 -7.15 4.56 -4.44
CA LEU A 84 -8.02 4.87 -5.57
C LEU A 84 -9.49 4.52 -5.30
#